data_AF-A0A3D3XS24-F1
#
_entry.id   AF-A0A3D3XS24-F1
#
_cell.length_a   1.000
_cell.length_b   1.000
_cell.length_c   1.000
_cell.angle_alpha   90.00
_cell.angle_beta   90.00
_cell.angle_gamma   90.00
#
_symmetry.space_group_name_H-M   'P 1'
#
loop_
_entity.id
_entity.type
_entity.pdbx_description
1 polymer ?
#
loop_
_entity_poly.entity_id
_entity_poly.type
_entity_poly.pdbx_seq_one_letter_code
_entity_poly.pdbx_strand_id
1 'polypeptide(L)'
;MAEGSGAVFLLNSGAPGETQPMVEIFMEKLKEEGFRNMLKNQFIKYNNACIKAFVKGDRNPLFNNLKKLSAIVLDNFDPMIPKGFHDLWREGLESEDYYLKLCGSGGGGFVMGFTRDYDKVKSKFEGFAPEVVYRF
;
A
#
# COMPACT_ATOMS: atom_id res chain seq x y z
N MET A 1 -5.18 -26.47 -9.94
CA MET A 1 -5.75 -25.81 -8.75
C MET A 1 -6.28 -24.47 -9.24
N ALA A 2 -7.57 -24.17 -9.06
CA ALA A 2 -8.07 -22.84 -9.41
C ALA A 2 -7.37 -21.84 -8.49
N GLU A 3 -6.61 -20.91 -9.06
CA GLU A 3 -6.01 -19.82 -8.29
C GLU A 3 -7.14 -19.00 -7.68
N GLY A 4 -7.04 -18.64 -6.40
CA GLY A 4 -8.07 -17.86 -5.73
C GLY A 4 -8.26 -16.48 -6.38
N SER A 5 -9.45 -15.90 -6.18
CA SER A 5 -9.80 -14.58 -6.74
C SER A 5 -8.95 -13.45 -6.13
N GLY A 6 -8.39 -13.66 -4.94
CA GLY A 6 -7.56 -12.69 -4.25
C GLY A 6 -6.18 -12.58 -4.89
N ALA A 7 -5.61 -11.38 -4.83
CA ALA A 7 -4.29 -11.13 -5.39
C ALA A 7 -3.47 -10.12 -4.58
N VAL A 8 -2.16 -10.32 -4.63
CA VAL A 8 -1.15 -9.28 -4.41
C VAL A 8 -0.63 -8.87 -5.78
N PHE A 9 -0.57 -7.57 -6.03
CA PHE A 9 -0.17 -7.02 -7.32
C PHE A 9 0.74 -5.81 -7.15
N LEU A 10 1.46 -5.48 -8.21
CA LEU A 10 2.26 -4.28 -8.35
C LEU A 10 1.64 -3.36 -9.40
N LEU A 11 1.69 -2.06 -9.14
CA LEU A 11 1.30 -1.00 -10.07
C LEU A 11 2.52 -0.14 -10.35
N ASN A 12 2.89 -0.01 -11.61
CA ASN A 12 4.00 0.82 -12.04
C ASN A 12 3.55 2.28 -12.16
N SER A 13 4.25 3.17 -11.46
CA SER A 13 3.98 4.61 -11.54
C SER A 13 4.48 5.29 -12.81
N GLY A 14 5.26 4.57 -13.64
CA GLY A 14 5.82 5.09 -14.90
C GLY A 14 6.99 6.07 -14.71
N ALA A 15 7.29 6.48 -13.47
CA ALA A 15 8.41 7.34 -13.14
C ALA A 15 9.42 6.59 -12.25
N PRO A 16 10.73 6.77 -12.46
CA PRO A 16 11.73 6.24 -11.53
C PRO A 16 11.56 6.91 -10.15
N GLY A 17 11.67 6.13 -9.07
CA GLY A 17 11.67 6.67 -7.72
C GLY A 17 13.06 7.16 -7.33
N GLU A 18 13.14 8.34 -6.71
CA GLU A 18 14.38 8.85 -6.13
C GLU A 18 14.39 8.58 -4.61
N THR A 19 15.21 7.63 -4.18
CA THR A 19 15.24 7.20 -2.77
C THR A 19 15.73 8.29 -1.83
N GLN A 20 16.75 9.05 -2.21
CA GLN A 20 17.40 10.00 -1.31
C GLN A 20 16.43 11.10 -0.82
N PRO A 21 15.71 11.84 -1.68
CA PRO A 21 14.76 12.85 -1.23
C PRO A 21 13.66 12.29 -0.33
N MET A 22 13.17 11.07 -0.62
CA MET A 22 12.14 10.42 0.20
C MET A 22 12.65 10.08 1.60
N VAL A 23 13.89 9.60 1.70
CA VAL A 23 14.54 9.31 2.99
C VAL A 23 14.76 10.61 3.77
N GLU A 24 15.22 11.68 3.13
CA GLU A 24 15.42 12.98 3.78
C GLU A 24 14.09 13.52 4.35
N ILE A 25 13.01 13.51 3.56
CA ILE A 25 11.66 13.89 4.02
C ILE A 25 11.23 13.03 5.22
N PHE A 26 11.45 11.71 5.15
CA PHE A 26 11.11 10.82 6.25
C PHE A 26 11.89 11.14 7.52
N MET A 27 13.20 11.40 7.40
CA MET A 27 14.06 11.75 8.54
C MET A 27 13.68 13.10 9.16
N GLU A 28 13.27 14.08 8.36
CA GLU A 28 12.73 15.34 8.88
C GLU A 28 11.42 15.11 9.62
N LYS A 29 10.47 14.35 9.05
CA LYS A 29 9.23 13.98 9.75
C LYS A 29 9.47 13.22 11.05
N LEU A 30 10.52 12.38 11.11
CA LEU A 30 10.91 11.70 12.35
C LEU A 30 11.34 12.63 13.48
N LYS A 31 11.66 13.91 13.20
CA LYS A 31 11.94 14.89 14.27
C LYS A 31 10.67 15.35 14.97
N GLU A 32 9.50 15.15 14.38
CA GLU A 32 8.20 15.48 14.96
C GLU A 32 7.71 14.36 15.90
N GLU A 33 7.36 14.72 17.14
CA GLU A 33 6.89 13.74 18.12
C GLU A 33 5.60 13.04 17.69
N GLY A 34 4.66 13.78 17.09
CA GLY A 34 3.40 13.23 16.58
C GLY A 34 3.63 12.15 15.53
N PHE A 35 4.50 12.41 14.55
CA PHE A 35 4.85 11.44 13.52
C PHE A 35 5.56 10.21 14.09
N ARG A 36 6.51 10.39 15.02
CA ARG A 36 7.17 9.26 15.71
C ARG A 36 6.16 8.39 16.46
N ASN A 37 5.22 9.01 17.16
CA ASN A 37 4.20 8.32 17.92
C ASN A 37 3.26 7.51 17.01
N MET A 38 2.80 8.13 15.91
CA MET A 38 2.01 7.47 14.87
C MET A 38 2.77 6.27 14.27
N LEU A 39 4.04 6.47 13.89
CA LEU A 39 4.87 5.43 13.29
C LEU A 39 4.99 4.22 14.21
N LYS A 40 5.33 4.45 15.49
CA LYS A 40 5.53 3.40 16.49
C LYS A 40 4.23 2.67 16.84
N ASN A 41 3.17 3.42 17.13
CA ASN A 41 1.96 2.86 17.73
C ASN A 41 0.89 2.46 16.71
N GLN A 42 0.99 2.95 15.48
CA GLN A 42 0.03 2.66 14.42
C GLN A 42 0.69 1.95 13.23
N PHE A 43 1.62 2.60 12.53
CA PHE A 43 2.19 2.07 11.28
C PHE A 43 2.89 0.71 11.50
N ILE A 44 3.83 0.65 12.45
CA ILE A 44 4.57 -0.60 12.76
C ILE A 44 3.62 -1.68 13.27
N LYS A 45 2.65 -1.31 14.11
CA LYS A 45 1.64 -2.23 14.66
C LYS A 45 0.83 -2.91 13.54
N TYR A 46 0.26 -2.12 12.63
CA TYR A 46 -0.58 -2.67 11.56
C TYR A 46 0.23 -3.40 10.50
N ASN A 47 1.44 -2.93 10.17
CA ASN A 47 2.34 -3.65 9.26
C ASN A 47 2.72 -5.03 9.81
N ASN A 48 3.09 -5.14 11.09
CA ASN A 48 3.39 -6.42 11.73
C ASN A 48 2.17 -7.35 11.79
N ALA A 49 0.97 -6.79 12.00
CA ALA A 49 -0.26 -7.56 11.96
C ALA A 49 -0.58 -8.09 10.55
N CYS A 50 -0.34 -7.29 9.50
CA CYS A 50 -0.45 -7.73 8.11
C CYS A 50 0.49 -8.90 7.83
N ILE A 51 1.76 -8.80 8.22
CA ILE A 51 2.75 -9.88 8.02
C ILE A 51 2.29 -11.17 8.71
N LYS A 52 1.89 -11.10 9.99
CA LYS A 52 1.40 -12.26 10.74
C LYS A 52 0.17 -12.89 10.10
N ALA A 53 -0.79 -12.08 9.65
CA ALA A 53 -1.99 -12.56 8.98
C ALA A 53 -1.67 -13.21 7.63
N PHE A 54 -0.82 -12.57 6.83
CA PHE A 54 -0.40 -13.07 5.52
C PHE A 54 0.30 -14.42 5.62
N VAL A 55 1.29 -14.55 6.51
CA VAL A 55 2.04 -15.81 6.74
C VAL A 55 1.13 -16.94 7.22
N LYS A 56 0.11 -16.63 8.02
CA LYS A 56 -0.89 -17.61 8.47
C LYS A 56 -1.97 -17.92 7.43
N GLY A 57 -2.01 -17.19 6.32
CA GLY A 57 -3.08 -17.28 5.33
C GLY A 57 -4.43 -16.72 5.78
N ASP A 58 -4.48 -15.96 6.87
CA ASP A 58 -5.73 -15.44 7.45
C ASP A 58 -6.14 -14.11 6.80
N ARG A 59 -7.19 -14.16 5.97
CA ARG A 59 -7.56 -13.05 5.08
C ARG A 59 -8.31 -11.94 5.80
N ASN A 60 -9.18 -12.26 6.77
CA ASN A 60 -9.94 -11.24 7.48
C ASN A 60 -9.04 -10.25 8.26
N PRO A 61 -8.12 -10.69 9.13
CA PRO A 61 -7.19 -9.77 9.79
C PRO A 61 -6.22 -9.13 8.80
N LEU A 62 -5.83 -9.79 7.71
CA LEU A 62 -4.97 -9.17 6.70
C LEU A 62 -5.64 -7.91 6.14
N PHE A 63 -6.86 -8.02 5.60
CA PHE A 63 -7.56 -6.88 4.98
C PHE A 63 -7.97 -5.81 6.01
N ASN A 64 -8.37 -6.21 7.22
CA ASN A 64 -8.68 -5.25 8.29
C ASN A 64 -7.46 -4.41 8.69
N ASN A 65 -6.26 -5.00 8.68
CA ASN A 65 -5.02 -4.26 9.00
C ASN A 65 -4.48 -3.49 7.78
N LEU A 66 -4.64 -4.03 6.56
CA LEU A 66 -4.28 -3.32 5.33
C LEU A 66 -5.07 -2.03 5.16
N LYS A 67 -6.38 -2.03 5.42
CA LYS A 67 -7.20 -0.82 5.41
C LYS A 67 -6.60 0.29 6.28
N LYS A 68 -6.25 -0.05 7.51
CA LYS A 68 -5.67 0.90 8.48
C LYS A 68 -4.29 1.37 8.06
N LEU A 69 -3.45 0.46 7.58
CA LEU A 69 -2.11 0.78 7.12
C LEU A 69 -2.15 1.69 5.88
N SER A 70 -3.04 1.39 4.94
CA SER A 70 -3.25 2.15 3.71
C SER A 70 -3.76 3.56 4.00
N ALA A 71 -4.69 3.73 4.95
CA ALA A 71 -5.14 5.04 5.41
C ALA A 71 -4.01 5.85 6.06
N ILE A 72 -3.21 5.23 6.93
CA ILE A 72 -2.06 5.91 7.55
C ILE A 72 -1.07 6.42 6.50
N VAL A 73 -0.82 5.63 5.45
CA VAL A 73 0.06 6.04 4.34
C VAL A 73 -0.52 7.29 3.65
N LEU A 74 -1.80 7.26 3.30
CA LEU A 74 -2.46 8.41 2.66
C LEU A 74 -2.40 9.68 3.54
N ASP A 75 -2.63 9.54 4.85
CA ASP A 75 -2.71 10.68 5.77
C ASP A 75 -1.33 11.26 6.14
N ASN A 76 -0.29 10.44 6.19
CA ASN A 76 0.99 10.83 6.80
C ASN A 76 2.19 10.79 5.84
N PHE A 77 2.07 10.11 4.70
CA PHE A 77 3.16 9.85 3.76
C PHE A 77 2.86 10.44 2.37
N ASP A 78 1.97 11.43 2.29
CA ASP A 78 1.55 12.10 1.06
C ASP A 78 2.70 12.41 0.06
N PRO A 79 3.86 12.99 0.47
CA PRO A 79 4.95 13.29 -0.47
C PRO A 79 5.62 12.05 -1.07
N MET A 80 5.44 10.88 -0.46
CA MET A 80 6.04 9.61 -0.89
C MET A 80 5.10 8.80 -1.77
N ILE A 81 3.82 9.19 -1.89
CA ILE A 81 2.89 8.56 -2.81
C ILE A 81 3.18 9.09 -4.22
N PRO A 82 3.46 8.22 -5.21
CA PRO A 82 3.73 8.67 -6.56
C PRO A 82 2.56 9.48 -7.14
N LYS A 83 2.87 10.48 -7.96
CA LYS A 83 1.84 11.32 -8.61
C LYS A 83 0.85 10.45 -9.39
N GLY A 84 -0.44 10.76 -9.28
CA GLY A 84 -1.52 10.01 -9.91
C GLY A 84 -2.04 8.82 -9.10
N PHE A 85 -1.40 8.46 -7.98
CA PHE A 85 -1.88 7.37 -7.12
C PHE A 85 -2.84 7.83 -6.02
N HIS A 86 -2.86 9.10 -5.64
CA HIS A 86 -3.70 9.59 -4.53
C HIS A 86 -5.19 9.30 -4.74
N ASP A 87 -5.71 9.55 -5.94
CA ASP A 87 -7.12 9.29 -6.25
C ASP A 87 -7.40 7.79 -6.23
N LEU A 88 -6.52 6.99 -6.84
CA LEU A 88 -6.61 5.53 -6.81
C LEU A 88 -6.52 4.98 -5.37
N TRP A 89 -5.72 5.60 -4.51
CA TRP A 89 -5.55 5.21 -3.12
C TRP A 89 -6.80 5.51 -2.29
N ARG A 90 -7.38 6.69 -2.49
CA ARG A 90 -8.63 7.12 -1.86
C ARG A 90 -9.79 6.24 -2.30
N GLU A 91 -9.90 5.97 -3.59
CA GLU A 91 -10.92 5.08 -4.16
C GLU A 91 -10.87 3.68 -3.53
N GLY A 92 -9.67 3.12 -3.35
CA GLY A 92 -9.51 1.81 -2.71
C GLY A 92 -9.99 1.80 -1.25
N LEU A 93 -9.71 2.87 -0.50
CA LEU A 93 -10.15 3.02 0.88
C LEU A 93 -11.67 3.21 1.02
N GLU A 94 -12.28 3.95 0.09
CA GLU A 94 -13.73 4.23 0.07
C GLU A 94 -14.55 3.03 -0.41
N SER A 95 -14.10 2.35 -1.46
CA SER A 95 -14.77 1.16 -2.01
C SER A 95 -14.52 -0.11 -1.18
N GLU A 96 -13.42 -0.15 -0.44
CA GLU A 96 -12.90 -1.33 0.26
C GLU A 96 -12.57 -2.52 -0.66
N ASP A 97 -12.48 -2.28 -1.97
CA ASP A 97 -12.23 -3.32 -2.97
C ASP A 97 -10.74 -3.71 -3.08
N TYR A 98 -9.85 -2.78 -2.75
CA TYR A 98 -8.42 -3.00 -2.69
C TYR A 98 -7.74 -2.02 -1.73
N TYR A 99 -6.54 -2.38 -1.28
CA TYR A 99 -5.71 -1.51 -0.45
C TYR A 99 -4.31 -1.41 -1.02
N LEU A 100 -3.77 -0.20 -1.02
CA LEU A 100 -2.43 0.10 -1.54
C LEU A 100 -1.43 0.34 -0.40
N LYS A 101 -0.16 0.09 -0.71
CA LYS A 101 1.01 0.27 0.17
C LYS A 101 2.23 0.68 -0.65
N LEU A 102 3.09 1.52 -0.08
CA LEU A 102 4.38 1.87 -0.69
C LEU A 102 5.25 0.62 -0.85
N CYS A 103 5.89 0.49 -2.01
CA CYS A 103 6.90 -0.53 -2.27
C CYS A 103 8.29 0.15 -2.34
N GLY A 104 9.06 0.07 -1.25
CA GLY A 104 10.33 0.78 -1.11
C GLY A 104 10.16 2.17 -0.49
N SER A 105 10.96 3.14 -0.95
CA SER A 105 11.03 4.51 -0.41
C SER A 105 9.86 5.41 -0.83
N GLY A 106 9.17 5.10 -1.92
CA GLY A 106 8.13 5.95 -2.50
C GLY A 106 8.68 6.92 -3.55
N GLY A 107 7.85 7.89 -3.97
CA GLY A 107 8.21 8.93 -4.94
C GLY A 107 8.27 8.48 -6.41
N GLY A 108 8.10 7.19 -6.67
CA GLY A 108 8.09 6.58 -8.00
C GLY A 108 8.19 5.06 -7.90
N GLY A 109 8.59 4.40 -8.99
CA GLY A 109 8.70 2.95 -9.06
C GLY A 109 7.34 2.27 -8.96
N PHE A 110 7.18 1.36 -8.01
CA PHE A 110 5.97 0.54 -7.86
C PHE A 110 5.19 0.86 -6.59
N VAL A 111 3.87 0.69 -6.68
CA VAL A 111 2.96 0.61 -5.54
C VAL A 111 2.47 -0.83 -5.42
N MET A 112 2.46 -1.38 -4.21
CA MET A 112 1.96 -2.72 -3.95
C MET A 112 0.49 -2.66 -3.55
N GLY A 113 -0.33 -3.51 -4.16
CA GLY A 113 -1.76 -3.59 -3.91
C GLY A 113 -2.22 -4.98 -3.46
N PHE A 114 -3.34 -5.01 -2.75
CA PHE A 114 -3.98 -6.21 -2.23
C PHE A 114 -5.48 -6.15 -2.48
N THR A 115 -6.06 -7.22 -3.00
CA THR A 115 -7.52 -7.32 -3.23
C THR A 115 -8.01 -8.74 -2.97
N ARG A 116 -9.29 -8.88 -2.62
CA ARG A 116 -9.99 -10.16 -2.48
C ARG A 116 -10.53 -10.68 -3.81
N ASP A 117 -10.65 -9.79 -4.80
CA ASP A 117 -11.17 -10.11 -6.13
C ASP A 117 -10.46 -9.24 -7.16
N TYR A 118 -9.41 -9.79 -7.77
CA TYR A 118 -8.61 -9.07 -8.75
C TYR A 118 -9.37 -8.77 -10.04
N ASP A 119 -10.25 -9.68 -10.46
CA ASP A 119 -11.03 -9.49 -11.69
C ASP A 119 -12.02 -8.34 -11.57
N LYS A 120 -12.53 -8.07 -10.36
CA LYS A 120 -13.36 -6.90 -10.06
C LYS A 120 -12.62 -5.56 -10.22
N VAL A 121 -11.34 -5.51 -9.90
CA VAL A 121 -10.59 -4.24 -9.78
C VAL A 121 -9.60 -3.98 -10.91
N LYS A 122 -9.21 -5.00 -11.70
CA LYS A 122 -8.13 -4.89 -12.70
C LYS A 122 -8.31 -3.75 -13.72
N SER A 123 -9.54 -3.43 -14.11
CA SER A 123 -9.82 -2.34 -15.06
C SER A 123 -9.48 -0.96 -14.51
N LYS A 124 -9.48 -0.79 -13.18
CA LYS A 124 -9.07 0.45 -12.49
C LYS A 124 -7.57 0.73 -12.63
N PHE A 125 -6.79 -0.28 -13.02
CA PHE A 125 -5.33 -0.24 -13.00
C PHE A 125 -4.69 -0.17 -14.39
N GLU A 126 -5.47 -0.11 -15.48
CA GLU A 126 -4.97 -0.20 -16.86
C GLU A 126 -3.89 0.85 -17.20
N GLY A 127 -3.96 2.04 -16.60
CA GLY A 127 -2.96 3.10 -16.76
C GLY A 127 -1.64 2.89 -16.02
N PHE A 128 -1.52 1.84 -15.19
CA PHE A 128 -0.40 1.61 -14.29
C PHE A 128 0.34 0.29 -14.53
N ALA A 129 0.18 -0.33 -15.71
CA ALA A 129 0.85 -1.58 -16.10
C ALA A 129 0.86 -2.65 -14.96
N PRO A 130 -0.32 -3.14 -14.56
CA PRO A 130 -0.45 -3.95 -13.35
C PRO A 130 0.15 -5.34 -13.52
N GLU A 131 0.85 -5.82 -12.49
CA GLU A 131 1.47 -7.16 -12.46
C GLU A 131 0.98 -7.94 -11.23
N VAL A 132 0.38 -9.11 -11.43
CA VAL A 132 -0.01 -9.99 -10.33
C VAL A 132 1.20 -10.81 -9.89
N VAL A 133 1.61 -10.68 -8.64
CA VAL A 133 2.77 -11.39 -8.08
C VAL A 133 2.39 -12.60 -7.25
N TYR A 134 1.15 -12.68 -6.76
CA TYR A 134 0.66 -13.80 -5.97
C TYR A 134 -0.87 -13.85 -5.97
N ARG A 135 -1.46 -15.06 -6.03
CA ARG A 135 -2.90 -15.31 -5.92
C ARG A 135 -3.23 -16.19 -4.72
N PHE A 136 -4.40 -15.96 -4.11
CA PHE A 136 -4.86 -16.68 -2.92
C PHE A 136 -6.38 -16.72 -2.77
#